data_AF-A0A941LMB9-F1
#
_entry.id   AF-A0A941LMB9-F1
#
_cell.length_a   1.000
_cell.length_b   1.000
_cell.length_c   1.000
_cell.angle_alpha   90.00
_cell.angle_beta   90.00
_cell.angle_gamma   90.00
#
_symmetry.space_group_name_H-M   'P 1'
#
loop_
_entity.id
_entity.type
_entity.pdbx_description
1 polymer ?
#
loop_
_entity_poly.entity_id
_entity_poly.type
_entity_poly.pdbx_seq_one_letter_code
_entity_poly.pdbx_strand_id
1 'polypeptide(L)'
;MCRGKKTGGFTLLEVLVVLAILSVLAAAATISHGYLVGHATAVEAEVILGEINRLEMLYHANHGSYSSDMAAIGLTLAPTLKYYKIAVWLDDGGASFQAAAIPLSGQQTQTAFVLTHAMDGITLHKKDVGIFAQEVHGRTSSNGMPSRGEGQMEMRTGTQRKAQQEDCRKGGEATVAADGLLDMNFCLK
;
A
#
# COMPACT_ATOMS: atom_id res chain seq x y z
N MET A 1 -29.60 74.92 12.52
CA MET A 1 -28.22 74.49 12.83
C MET A 1 -27.94 73.13 12.21
N CYS A 2 -26.94 73.00 11.33
CA CYS A 2 -26.48 71.71 10.84
C CYS A 2 -25.33 71.21 11.73
N ARG A 3 -25.56 70.10 12.44
CA ARG A 3 -24.57 69.47 13.33
C ARG A 3 -23.60 68.66 12.46
N GLY A 4 -22.38 69.15 12.30
CA GLY A 4 -21.33 68.47 11.54
C GLY A 4 -21.07 67.08 12.12
N LYS A 5 -21.31 66.05 11.31
CA LYS A 5 -20.93 64.67 11.64
C LYS A 5 -19.40 64.62 11.70
N LYS A 6 -18.86 64.27 12.86
CA LYS A 6 -17.42 64.00 13.02
C LYS A 6 -17.08 62.79 12.16
N THR A 7 -16.39 63.00 11.05
CA THR A 7 -15.76 61.94 10.27
C THR A 7 -14.58 61.42 11.08
N GLY A 8 -14.74 60.27 11.73
CA GLY A 8 -13.65 59.59 12.42
C GLY A 8 -12.67 59.01 11.40
N GLY A 9 -11.39 59.33 11.51
CA GLY A 9 -10.31 58.70 10.76
C GLY A 9 -9.66 57.58 11.56
N PHE A 10 -9.23 56.52 10.87
CA PHE A 10 -8.38 55.47 11.47
C PHE A 10 -7.02 56.06 11.85
N THR A 11 -6.50 55.69 13.02
CA THR A 11 -5.15 56.13 13.42
C THR A 11 -4.10 55.25 12.73
N LEU A 12 -2.94 55.82 12.40
CA LEU A 12 -1.82 55.05 11.83
C LEU A 12 -1.38 53.93 12.79
N LEU A 13 -1.43 54.21 14.10
CA LEU A 13 -1.10 53.24 15.15
C LEU A 13 -2.07 52.04 15.17
N GLU A 14 -3.36 52.28 14.95
CA GLU A 14 -4.37 51.22 14.92
C GLU A 14 -4.10 50.24 13.78
N VAL A 15 -3.77 50.75 12.59
CA VAL A 15 -3.39 49.90 11.46
C VAL A 15 -2.08 49.17 11.71
N LEU A 16 -1.11 49.79 12.40
CA LEU A 16 0.19 49.19 12.70
C LEU A 16 0.07 47.97 13.63
N VAL A 17 -0.72 48.08 14.70
CA VAL A 17 -0.96 46.95 15.62
C VAL A 17 -1.73 45.83 14.92
N VAL A 18 -2.71 46.16 14.08
CA VAL A 18 -3.47 45.15 13.32
C VAL A 18 -2.55 44.37 12.37
N LEU A 19 -1.68 45.05 11.62
CA LEU A 19 -0.73 44.38 10.72
C LEU A 19 0.29 43.53 11.49
N ALA A 20 0.76 43.99 12.64
CA ALA A 20 1.63 43.20 13.51
C ALA A 20 0.98 41.87 13.88
N ILE A 21 -0.28 41.88 14.33
CA ILE A 21 -1.02 40.65 14.69
C ILE A 21 -1.29 39.78 13.44
N LEU A 22 -1.70 40.38 12.32
CA LEU A 22 -1.99 39.65 11.07
C LEU A 22 -0.75 38.91 10.54
N SER A 23 0.44 39.53 10.64
CA SER A 23 1.69 38.89 10.22
C SER A 23 1.99 37.60 11.00
N VAL A 24 1.72 37.60 12.31
CA VAL A 24 1.95 36.44 13.17
C VAL A 24 0.95 35.32 12.83
N LEU A 25 -0.32 35.67 12.62
CA LEU A 25 -1.35 34.70 12.23
C LEU A 25 -1.09 34.09 10.85
N ALA A 26 -0.68 34.91 9.87
CA ALA A 26 -0.37 34.45 8.52
C ALA A 26 0.84 33.49 8.52
N ALA A 27 1.87 33.79 9.30
CA ALA A 27 3.04 32.93 9.44
C ALA A 27 2.66 31.55 10.03
N ALA A 28 1.87 31.52 11.10
CA ALA A 28 1.42 30.27 11.72
C ALA A 28 0.53 29.43 10.78
N ALA A 29 -0.41 30.06 10.07
CA ALA A 29 -1.29 29.38 9.13
C ALA A 29 -0.51 28.68 8.00
N THR A 30 0.51 29.36 7.47
CA THR A 30 1.31 28.86 6.34
C THR A 30 2.03 27.55 6.68
N ILE A 31 2.60 27.43 7.88
CA ILE A 31 3.34 26.23 8.29
C ILE A 31 2.41 25.01 8.41
N SER A 32 1.20 25.21 8.97
CA SER A 32 0.27 24.10 9.22
C SER A 32 -0.31 23.45 7.96
N HIS A 33 -0.52 24.24 6.90
CA HIS A 33 -1.20 23.77 5.69
C HIS A 33 -0.44 22.63 4.98
N GLY A 34 0.89 22.71 4.93
CA GLY A 34 1.72 21.71 4.23
C GLY A 34 1.61 20.30 4.84
N TYR A 35 1.56 20.23 6.17
CA TYR A 35 1.44 18.96 6.90
C TYR A 35 0.07 18.30 6.68
N LEU A 36 -1.00 19.10 6.73
CA LEU A 36 -2.38 18.60 6.55
C LEU A 36 -2.59 18.02 5.15
N VAL A 37 -2.08 18.70 4.12
CA VAL A 37 -2.15 18.19 2.74
C VAL A 37 -1.34 16.90 2.61
N GLY A 38 -0.12 16.85 3.14
CA GLY A 38 0.72 15.66 3.09
C GLY A 38 0.08 14.44 3.79
N HIS A 39 -0.59 14.66 4.92
CA HIS A 39 -1.32 13.61 5.62
C HIS A 39 -2.55 13.15 4.82
N ALA A 40 -3.35 14.07 4.28
CA ALA A 40 -4.51 13.73 3.46
C ALA A 40 -4.12 12.92 2.21
N THR A 41 -3.01 13.28 1.54
CA THR A 41 -2.51 12.52 0.39
C THR A 41 -1.97 11.15 0.79
N ALA A 42 -1.31 11.03 1.95
CA ALA A 42 -0.84 9.73 2.43
C ALA A 42 -2.00 8.76 2.72
N VAL A 43 -3.06 9.25 3.35
CA VAL A 43 -4.28 8.46 3.62
C VAL A 43 -4.95 8.02 2.33
N GLU A 44 -4.99 8.86 1.28
CA GLU A 44 -5.50 8.46 -0.04
C GLU A 44 -4.71 7.25 -0.60
N ALA A 45 -3.39 7.28 -0.52
CA ALA A 45 -2.56 6.16 -0.98
C ALA A 45 -2.81 4.88 -0.17
N GLU A 46 -2.88 4.97 1.15
CA GLU A 46 -3.13 3.82 2.04
C GLU A 46 -4.50 3.19 1.79
N VAL A 47 -5.56 4.00 1.66
CA VAL A 47 -6.92 3.51 1.39
C VAL A 47 -6.97 2.73 0.10
N ILE A 48 -6.32 3.25 -0.94
CA ILE A 48 -6.35 2.64 -2.27
C ILE A 48 -5.50 1.37 -2.32
N LEU A 49 -4.33 1.36 -1.68
CA LEU A 49 -3.51 0.14 -1.53
C LEU A 49 -4.27 -0.94 -0.73
N GLY A 50 -5.00 -0.54 0.31
CA GLY A 50 -5.88 -1.44 1.06
C GLY A 50 -6.99 -2.05 0.21
N GLU A 51 -7.61 -1.24 -0.66
CA GLU A 51 -8.65 -1.75 -1.57
C GLU A 51 -8.08 -2.68 -2.64
N ILE A 52 -6.91 -2.37 -3.21
CA ILE A 52 -6.20 -3.28 -4.13
C ILE A 52 -5.95 -4.61 -3.43
N ASN A 53 -5.42 -4.59 -2.22
CA ASN A 53 -5.18 -5.81 -1.47
C ASN A 53 -6.46 -6.64 -1.26
N ARG A 54 -7.57 -5.98 -0.92
CA ARG A 54 -8.88 -6.63 -0.76
C ARG A 54 -9.37 -7.28 -2.05
N LEU A 55 -9.25 -6.57 -3.17
CA LEU A 55 -9.68 -7.05 -4.49
C LEU A 55 -8.79 -8.16 -5.02
N GLU A 56 -7.47 -8.06 -4.82
CA GLU A 56 -6.49 -9.10 -5.15
C GLU A 56 -6.76 -10.39 -4.36
N MET A 57 -7.00 -10.30 -3.05
CA MET A 57 -7.38 -11.48 -2.24
C MET A 57 -8.67 -12.12 -2.73
N LEU A 58 -9.68 -11.31 -3.09
CA LEU A 58 -10.94 -11.81 -3.64
C LEU A 58 -10.73 -12.46 -5.02
N TYR A 59 -9.90 -11.85 -5.87
CA TYR A 59 -9.57 -12.36 -7.19
C TYR A 59 -8.81 -13.69 -7.09
N HIS A 60 -7.82 -13.77 -6.20
CA HIS A 60 -7.06 -14.99 -5.92
C HIS A 60 -7.96 -16.10 -5.35
N ALA A 61 -8.91 -15.78 -4.47
CA ALA A 61 -9.88 -16.75 -3.98
C ALA A 61 -10.75 -17.37 -5.10
N ASN A 62 -11.02 -16.60 -6.16
CA ASN A 62 -11.85 -17.04 -7.28
C ASN A 62 -11.06 -17.72 -8.42
N HIS A 63 -9.82 -17.28 -8.67
CA HIS A 63 -9.02 -17.71 -9.84
C HIS A 63 -7.76 -18.51 -9.47
N GLY A 64 -7.38 -18.54 -8.19
CA GLY A 64 -6.19 -19.23 -7.70
C GLY A 64 -4.85 -18.52 -7.96
N SER A 65 -4.88 -17.30 -8.49
CA SER A 65 -3.68 -16.46 -8.71
C SER A 65 -4.03 -14.97 -8.60
N TYR A 66 -3.05 -14.14 -8.26
CA TYR A 66 -3.17 -12.68 -8.32
C TYR A 66 -3.11 -12.15 -9.76
N SER A 67 -3.50 -10.89 -9.96
CA SER A 67 -3.45 -10.24 -11.28
C SER A 67 -2.60 -8.96 -11.23
N SER A 68 -2.00 -8.56 -12.36
CA SER A 68 -1.42 -7.22 -12.52
C SER A 68 -2.38 -6.26 -13.22
N ASP A 69 -3.49 -6.78 -13.76
CA ASP A 69 -4.50 -6.00 -14.46
C ASP A 69 -5.55 -5.49 -13.48
N MET A 70 -5.56 -4.16 -13.29
CA MET A 70 -6.50 -3.46 -12.41
C MET A 70 -7.96 -3.64 -12.85
N ALA A 71 -8.21 -3.81 -14.15
CA ALA A 71 -9.56 -4.04 -14.65
C ALA A 71 -10.04 -5.47 -14.33
N ALA A 72 -9.14 -6.46 -14.39
CA ALA A 72 -9.45 -7.85 -14.09
C ALA A 72 -9.83 -8.08 -12.62
N ILE A 73 -9.20 -7.34 -11.69
CA ILE A 73 -9.57 -7.37 -10.27
C ILE A 73 -10.81 -6.55 -9.93
N GLY A 74 -11.40 -5.86 -10.92
CA GLY A 74 -12.58 -5.03 -10.72
C GLY A 74 -12.31 -3.69 -10.05
N LEU A 75 -11.06 -3.22 -10.04
CA LEU A 75 -10.73 -1.91 -9.47
C LEU A 75 -11.14 -0.80 -10.46
N THR A 76 -12.15 -0.02 -10.08
CA THR A 76 -12.57 1.17 -10.82
C THR A 76 -12.05 2.42 -10.13
N LEU A 77 -11.04 3.09 -10.71
CA LEU A 77 -10.43 4.29 -10.13
C LEU A 77 -11.24 5.56 -10.48
N ALA A 78 -12.53 5.59 -10.14
CA ALA A 78 -13.41 6.73 -10.37
C ALA A 78 -13.73 7.43 -9.03
N PRO A 79 -13.26 8.67 -8.80
CA PRO A 79 -12.53 9.56 -9.72
C PRO A 79 -11.04 9.20 -9.89
N THR A 80 -10.46 9.61 -11.02
CA THR A 80 -9.01 9.50 -11.31
C THR A 80 -8.21 10.11 -10.18
N LEU A 81 -7.29 9.32 -9.58
CA LEU A 81 -6.42 9.77 -8.49
C LEU A 81 -5.68 11.04 -8.90
N LYS A 82 -5.76 12.05 -8.05
CA LYS A 82 -5.19 13.38 -8.34
C LYS A 82 -3.71 13.48 -7.95
N TYR A 83 -3.28 12.69 -6.97
CA TYR A 83 -1.95 12.81 -6.37
C TYR A 83 -1.06 11.59 -6.62
N TYR A 84 -1.63 10.43 -6.95
CA TYR A 84 -0.89 9.19 -7.15
C TYR A 84 -1.25 8.50 -8.45
N LYS A 85 -0.26 7.83 -9.02
CA LYS A 85 -0.38 6.78 -10.04
C LYS A 85 -0.24 5.44 -9.33
N ILE A 86 -1.00 4.46 -9.77
CA ILE A 86 -0.90 3.09 -9.25
C ILE A 86 -0.21 2.20 -10.27
N ALA A 87 0.60 1.28 -9.78
CA ALA A 87 1.14 0.17 -10.55
C ALA A 87 1.12 -1.10 -9.71
N VAL A 88 0.80 -2.23 -10.33
CA VAL A 88 0.81 -3.56 -9.71
C VAL A 88 1.76 -4.45 -10.50
N TRP A 89 2.60 -5.17 -9.79
CA TRP A 89 3.51 -6.18 -10.33
C TRP A 89 3.21 -7.52 -9.68
N LEU A 90 3.29 -8.57 -10.48
CA LEU A 90 3.21 -9.94 -9.98
C LEU A 90 4.60 -10.49 -9.77
N ASP A 91 4.75 -11.24 -8.70
CA ASP A 91 5.95 -12.02 -8.39
C ASP A 91 5.56 -13.51 -8.26
N ASP A 92 6.55 -14.40 -8.24
CA ASP A 92 6.37 -15.85 -8.05
C ASP A 92 5.29 -16.51 -8.94
N GLY A 93 5.14 -16.04 -10.18
CA GLY A 93 4.15 -16.58 -11.12
C GLY A 93 2.69 -16.29 -10.76
N GLY A 94 2.44 -15.27 -9.92
CA GLY A 94 1.10 -14.89 -9.47
C GLY A 94 0.71 -15.42 -8.08
N ALA A 95 1.66 -15.98 -7.33
CA ALA A 95 1.49 -16.36 -5.92
C ALA A 95 1.75 -15.20 -4.95
N SER A 96 2.41 -14.13 -5.41
CA SER A 96 2.66 -12.91 -4.66
C SER A 96 2.46 -11.69 -5.57
N PHE A 97 2.14 -10.55 -4.98
CA PHE A 97 1.99 -9.30 -5.73
C PHE A 97 2.55 -8.11 -4.96
N GLN A 98 2.92 -7.09 -5.71
CA GLN A 98 3.36 -5.81 -5.19
C GLN A 98 2.57 -4.69 -5.85
N ALA A 99 1.95 -3.84 -5.05
CA ALA A 99 1.24 -2.66 -5.50
C ALA A 99 1.96 -1.41 -5.01
N ALA A 100 2.14 -0.41 -5.89
CA ALA A 100 2.70 0.87 -5.48
C ALA A 100 1.82 2.04 -5.89
N ALA A 101 1.66 2.98 -4.96
CA ALA A 101 1.17 4.33 -5.21
C ALA A 101 2.36 5.27 -5.36
N ILE A 102 2.61 5.68 -6.59
CA ILE A 102 3.72 6.56 -6.99
C ILE A 102 3.16 7.99 -7.10
N PRO A 103 3.67 8.98 -6.34
CA PRO A 103 3.16 10.33 -6.41
C PRO A 103 3.38 10.94 -7.80
N LEU A 104 2.38 11.65 -8.32
CA LEU A 104 2.50 12.44 -9.53
C LEU A 104 3.46 13.60 -9.27
N SER A 105 4.41 13.83 -10.18
CA SER A 105 5.42 14.88 -10.01
C SER A 105 4.75 16.25 -9.91
N GLY A 106 4.79 16.86 -8.71
CA GLY A 106 4.18 18.18 -8.50
C GLY A 106 4.05 18.66 -7.05
N GLN A 107 4.12 17.80 -6.03
CA GLN A 107 3.94 18.21 -4.63
C GLN A 107 4.71 17.31 -3.65
N GLN A 108 5.58 17.95 -2.85
CA GLN A 108 6.22 17.44 -1.63
C GLN A 108 7.04 16.12 -1.77
N THR A 109 7.79 15.80 -0.72
CA THR A 109 8.81 14.73 -0.63
C THR A 109 8.38 13.46 -1.38
N GLN A 110 9.02 13.19 -2.53
CA GLN A 110 8.63 12.16 -3.49
C GLN A 110 8.79 10.77 -2.89
N THR A 111 7.78 10.33 -2.17
CA THR A 111 7.75 9.06 -1.46
C THR A 111 6.60 8.23 -2.01
N ALA A 112 6.95 7.09 -2.60
CA ALA A 112 6.01 6.08 -3.05
C ALA A 112 5.64 5.19 -1.88
N PHE A 113 4.36 4.79 -1.83
CA PHE A 113 3.89 3.77 -0.92
C PHE A 113 3.89 2.44 -1.67
N VAL A 114 4.51 1.42 -1.10
CA VAL A 114 4.63 0.10 -1.70
C VAL A 114 4.04 -0.92 -0.74
N LEU A 115 3.00 -1.60 -1.18
CA LEU A 115 2.41 -2.74 -0.52
C LEU A 115 2.94 -4.02 -1.17
N THR A 116 3.53 -4.89 -0.38
CA THR A 116 3.95 -6.23 -0.80
C THR A 116 3.11 -7.25 -0.10
N HIS A 117 2.51 -8.16 -0.88
CA HIS A 117 1.77 -9.30 -0.39
C HIS A 117 2.48 -10.58 -0.82
N ALA A 118 3.12 -11.23 0.14
CA ALA A 118 3.84 -12.48 -0.06
C ALA A 118 3.41 -13.52 0.99
N MET A 119 3.95 -14.75 0.90
CA MET A 119 3.57 -15.84 1.80
C MET A 119 3.90 -15.57 3.27
N ASP A 120 4.87 -14.70 3.53
CA ASP A 120 5.30 -14.25 4.86
C ASP A 120 4.40 -13.15 5.45
N GLY A 121 3.55 -12.53 4.64
CA GLY A 121 2.53 -11.57 5.07
C GLY A 121 2.41 -10.34 4.18
N ILE A 122 1.77 -9.31 4.73
CA ILE A 122 1.52 -8.03 4.06
C ILE A 122 2.40 -6.96 4.69
N THR A 123 3.21 -6.29 3.89
CA THR A 123 4.07 -5.19 4.35
C THR A 123 3.78 -3.93 3.56
N LEU A 124 3.78 -2.79 4.24
CA LEU A 124 3.61 -1.46 3.63
C LEU A 124 4.85 -0.63 3.94
N HIS A 125 5.60 -0.28 2.90
CA HIS A 125 6.81 0.50 2.99
C HIS A 125 6.69 1.82 2.24
N LYS A 126 7.19 2.89 2.87
CA LYS A 126 7.39 4.18 2.23
C LYS A 126 8.78 4.20 1.62
N LYS A 127 8.90 4.27 0.29
CA LYS A 127 10.17 4.29 -0.44
C LYS A 127 10.32 5.60 -1.20
N ASP A 128 11.52 6.17 -1.26
CA ASP A 128 11.79 7.31 -2.12
C ASP A 128 11.63 6.92 -3.60
N VAL A 129 10.95 7.76 -4.38
CA VAL A 129 10.63 7.45 -5.79
C VAL A 129 11.88 7.21 -6.63
N GLY A 130 12.98 7.92 -6.36
CA GLY A 130 14.26 7.73 -7.05
C GLY A 130 14.87 6.35 -6.80
N ILE A 131 14.78 5.83 -5.57
CA ILE A 131 15.26 4.50 -5.20
C ILE A 131 14.30 3.43 -5.73
N PHE A 132 12.99 3.68 -5.62
CA PHE A 132 11.96 2.76 -6.11
C PHE A 132 12.03 2.55 -7.63
N ALA A 133 12.26 3.60 -8.42
CA ALA A 133 12.41 3.48 -9.87
C ALA A 133 13.59 2.57 -10.28
N GLN A 134 14.65 2.54 -9.48
CA GLN A 134 15.81 1.68 -9.69
C GLN A 134 15.53 0.21 -9.31
N GLU A 135 14.74 -0.02 -8.25
CA GLU A 135 14.29 -1.36 -7.86
C GLU A 135 13.36 -1.98 -8.92
N VAL A 136 12.44 -1.20 -9.48
CA VAL A 136 11.55 -1.64 -10.56
C VAL A 136 12.34 -1.96 -11.83
N HIS A 137 13.36 -1.18 -12.19
CA HIS A 137 14.25 -1.48 -13.33
C HIS A 137 15.05 -2.78 -13.14
N GLY A 138 15.37 -3.15 -11.89
CA GLY A 138 16.03 -4.41 -11.57
C GLY A 138 15.15 -5.65 -11.78
N ARG A 139 13.82 -5.52 -11.64
CA ARG A 139 12.88 -6.65 -11.80
C ARG A 139 12.61 -7.01 -13.26
N THR A 140 12.80 -6.08 -14.20
CA THR A 140 12.64 -6.38 -15.63
C THR A 140 13.83 -7.18 -16.22
N SER A 141 14.97 -7.24 -15.52
CA SER A 141 16.19 -7.93 -15.98
C SER A 141 16.39 -9.35 -15.44
N SER A 142 15.50 -9.87 -14.59
CA SER A 142 15.66 -11.23 -14.03
C SER A 142 15.13 -12.37 -14.92
N ASN A 143 14.59 -12.09 -16.10
CA ASN A 143 14.28 -13.12 -17.11
C ASN A 143 15.51 -13.60 -17.91
N GLY A 144 16.66 -13.69 -17.25
CA GLY A 144 17.88 -14.32 -17.77
C GLY A 144 18.08 -15.70 -17.15
N MET A 145 17.64 -16.76 -17.84
CA MET A 145 18.05 -18.13 -17.57
C MET A 145 19.58 -18.25 -17.44
N PRO A 146 20.11 -18.94 -16.42
CA PRO A 146 21.43 -19.55 -16.52
C PRO A 146 21.27 -21.03 -16.89
N SER A 147 21.60 -21.34 -18.13
CA SER A 147 21.85 -22.71 -18.57
C SER A 147 23.22 -23.18 -18.06
N ARG A 148 23.20 -24.39 -17.47
CA ARG A 148 24.17 -25.48 -17.68
C ARG A 148 25.58 -25.35 -17.06
N GLY A 149 25.83 -26.15 -16.03
CA GLY A 149 27.14 -26.61 -15.59
C GLY A 149 27.04 -28.02 -15.02
N GLU A 150 27.64 -28.99 -15.70
CA GLU A 150 27.68 -30.42 -15.35
C GLU A 150 28.62 -30.69 -14.15
N GLY A 151 28.24 -31.69 -13.34
CA GLY A 151 29.06 -32.25 -12.26
C GLY A 151 28.40 -33.46 -11.59
N GLN A 152 28.66 -34.65 -12.14
CA GLN A 152 28.57 -35.99 -11.49
C GLN A 152 29.38 -36.00 -10.16
N MET A 153 29.22 -36.84 -9.15
CA MET A 153 28.54 -38.11 -8.84
C MET A 153 28.79 -38.31 -7.32
N GLU A 154 27.84 -38.80 -6.51
CA GLU A 154 28.10 -39.95 -5.62
C GLU A 154 26.81 -40.50 -4.99
N MET A 155 26.73 -41.82 -5.06
CA MET A 155 25.65 -42.69 -4.64
C MET A 155 25.91 -43.18 -3.22
N ARG A 156 24.95 -43.06 -2.29
CA ARG A 156 24.85 -43.97 -1.14
C ARG A 156 23.42 -44.34 -0.79
N THR A 157 23.21 -45.64 -0.81
CA THR A 157 22.04 -46.47 -0.52
C THR A 157 21.52 -46.33 0.92
N GLY A 158 20.21 -46.47 1.14
CA GLY A 158 19.68 -46.76 2.47
C GLY A 158 18.16 -46.68 2.64
N THR A 159 17.48 -47.80 2.39
CA THR A 159 16.39 -48.37 3.23
C THR A 159 15.03 -47.65 3.33
N GLN A 160 14.02 -48.27 2.71
CA GLN A 160 12.60 -48.09 3.03
C GLN A 160 12.20 -48.75 4.36
N ARG A 161 11.32 -48.10 5.12
CA ARG A 161 10.39 -48.79 6.04
C ARG A 161 9.04 -48.06 6.11
N LYS A 162 7.98 -48.86 5.94
CA LYS A 162 6.54 -48.54 6.00
C LYS A 162 6.05 -48.06 7.37
N ALA A 163 5.00 -47.23 7.35
CA ALA A 163 3.82 -47.17 8.24
C ALA A 163 3.13 -45.81 7.97
N GLN A 164 1.83 -45.60 7.88
CA GLN A 164 0.63 -46.39 8.06
C GLN A 164 -0.49 -45.60 7.38
N GLN A 165 -1.35 -46.30 6.66
CA GLN A 165 -2.56 -45.76 6.03
C GLN A 165 -3.70 -45.81 7.04
N GLU A 166 -4.36 -44.70 7.34
CA GLU A 166 -5.70 -44.70 7.94
C GLU A 166 -6.65 -43.66 7.33
N ASP A 167 -7.90 -44.11 7.26
CA ASP A 167 -9.11 -43.68 6.59
C ASP A 167 -9.65 -42.31 7.07
N CYS A 168 -10.07 -41.43 6.16
CA CYS A 168 -10.67 -40.12 6.51
C CYS A 168 -12.16 -40.12 6.09
N ARG A 169 -13.07 -40.22 7.08
CA ARG A 169 -14.52 -40.36 6.87
C ARG A 169 -15.28 -39.06 7.18
N LYS A 170 -16.16 -38.71 6.24
CA LYS A 170 -17.18 -37.63 6.14
C LYS A 170 -17.71 -36.95 7.42
N GLY A 171 -17.78 -35.61 7.36
CA GLY A 171 -18.95 -34.76 7.70
C GLY A 171 -19.21 -34.42 9.17
N GLY A 172 -19.31 -33.12 9.49
CA GLY A 172 -19.82 -32.62 10.78
C GLY A 172 -19.72 -31.09 10.93
N GLU A 173 -20.75 -30.48 11.50
CA GLU A 173 -21.07 -29.04 11.57
C GLU A 173 -20.02 -28.14 12.26
N ALA A 174 -19.98 -26.87 11.85
CA ALA A 174 -19.18 -25.83 12.50
C ALA A 174 -19.84 -25.37 13.81
N THR A 175 -19.19 -25.63 14.95
CA THR A 175 -19.55 -25.02 16.23
C THR A 175 -18.47 -24.05 16.67
N VAL A 176 -18.90 -22.82 16.97
CA VAL A 176 -18.07 -21.73 17.52
C VAL A 176 -17.71 -22.05 18.97
N ALA A 177 -16.40 -22.12 19.27
CA ALA A 177 -15.89 -22.18 20.64
C ALA A 177 -15.85 -20.77 21.26
N ALA A 178 -16.09 -20.70 22.58
CA ALA A 178 -16.34 -19.46 23.33
C ALA A 178 -15.08 -18.72 23.83
N ASP A 179 -13.89 -19.07 23.32
CA ASP A 179 -12.60 -18.59 23.82
C ASP A 179 -11.71 -17.91 22.76
N GLY A 180 -12.21 -17.73 21.52
CA GLY A 180 -11.60 -16.81 20.55
C GLY A 180 -10.18 -17.15 20.09
N LEU A 181 -9.72 -18.39 20.34
CA LEU A 181 -8.42 -18.88 19.90
C LEU A 181 -8.64 -20.00 18.88
N LEU A 182 -8.37 -19.71 17.60
CA LEU A 182 -8.45 -20.71 16.54
C LEU A 182 -7.21 -21.62 16.62
N ASP A 183 -7.31 -22.71 17.37
CA ASP A 183 -6.41 -23.85 17.25
C ASP A 183 -6.85 -24.67 16.03
N MET A 184 -6.29 -24.33 14.87
CA MET A 184 -6.52 -25.02 13.62
C MET A 184 -5.47 -26.10 13.44
N ASN A 185 -5.64 -27.25 14.09
CA ASN A 185 -4.94 -28.46 13.66
C ASN A 185 -5.65 -29.02 12.42
N PHE A 186 -5.36 -28.42 11.27
CA PHE A 186 -5.89 -28.85 9.99
C PHE A 186 -5.19 -30.16 9.59
N CYS A 187 -5.93 -31.27 9.62
CA CYS A 187 -5.53 -32.48 8.91
C CYS A 187 -5.40 -32.15 7.43
N LEU A 188 -4.16 -31.95 6.99
CA LEU A 188 -3.79 -31.75 5.61
C LEU A 188 -4.28 -32.93 4.77
N LYS A 189 -4.95 -32.59 3.66
CA LYS A 189 -5.16 -33.48 2.53
C LYS A 189 -3.95 -33.39 1.60
#